data_AF-A0A2J0YSD6-F1
#
_entry.id   AF-A0A2J0YSD6-F1
#
_cell.length_a   1.000
_cell.length_b   1.000
_cell.length_c   1.000
_cell.angle_alpha   90.00
_cell.angle_beta   90.00
_cell.angle_gamma   90.00
#
_symmetry.space_group_name_H-M   'P 1'
#
loop_
_entity.id
_entity.type
_entity.pdbx_description
1 polymer ?
#
loop_
_entity_poly.entity_id
_entity_poly.type
_entity_poly.pdbx_seq_one_letter_code
_entity_poly.pdbx_strand_id
1 'polypeptide(L)'
;PESKNPMAYKWYDENRVVAGKTMKDHLRFAVAYWHTFCGDGGDPFGPGTQKFPWGNEADAISAAKSKMDAAFEFITKLGVPFYCFHDTDVVGDGTVFEIEKRMTTMVDYAKQKQADSGVKLLW
;
A
#
# COMPACT_ATOMS: atom_id res chain seq x y z
N PRO A 1 11.64 7.27 23.02
CA PRO A 1 13.03 7.06 22.55
C PRO A 1 13.72 5.79 23.09
N GLU A 2 13.65 5.48 24.38
CA GLU A 2 14.43 4.38 24.99
C GLU A 2 13.98 2.95 24.63
N SER A 3 12.81 2.80 24.01
CA SER A 3 12.29 1.49 23.58
C SER A 3 13.28 0.78 22.65
N LYS A 4 13.61 -0.46 22.99
CA LYS A 4 14.44 -1.36 22.16
C LYS A 4 13.60 -2.28 21.26
N ASN A 5 12.28 -2.25 21.36
CA ASN A 5 11.41 -3.06 20.50
C ASN A 5 11.53 -2.58 19.04
N PRO A 6 12.02 -3.37 18.08
CA PRO A 6 12.17 -2.94 16.69
C PRO A 6 10.83 -2.57 16.04
N MET A 7 9.73 -3.22 16.42
CA MET A 7 8.39 -3.02 15.88
C MET A 7 7.56 -1.98 16.65
N ALA A 8 8.20 -0.92 17.13
CA ALA A 8 7.55 0.21 17.79
C ALA A 8 8.12 1.53 17.28
N TYR A 9 7.30 2.57 17.19
CA TYR A 9 7.80 3.92 16.94
C TYR A 9 8.53 4.46 18.17
N LYS A 10 9.72 5.07 17.97
CA LYS A 10 10.51 5.67 19.07
C LYS A 10 10.29 7.18 19.18
N TRP A 11 9.83 7.77 18.08
CA TRP A 11 9.73 9.22 17.86
C TRP A 11 8.41 9.64 17.25
N TYR A 12 7.86 8.85 16.33
CA TYR A 12 6.56 9.12 15.74
C TYR A 12 5.46 8.79 16.73
N ASP A 13 4.81 9.83 17.23
CA ASP A 13 3.56 9.78 17.98
C ASP A 13 2.55 10.60 17.18
N GLU A 14 1.58 9.93 16.57
CA GLU A 14 0.64 10.56 15.64
C GLU A 14 -0.15 11.71 16.28
N ASN A 15 -0.39 11.67 17.59
CA ASN A 15 -1.19 12.64 18.33
C ASN A 15 -0.35 13.76 18.96
N ARG A 16 0.98 13.64 18.96
CA ARG A 16 1.85 14.66 19.53
C ARG A 16 1.72 15.96 18.74
N VAL A 17 1.34 17.03 19.43
CA VAL A 17 1.27 18.38 18.85
C VAL A 17 2.66 18.99 18.78
N VAL A 18 3.04 19.45 17.59
CA VAL A 18 4.27 20.20 17.30
C VAL A 18 3.87 21.47 16.58
N ALA A 19 4.23 22.65 17.12
CA ALA A 19 3.91 23.94 16.51
C ALA A 19 2.43 24.07 16.05
N GLY A 20 1.48 23.58 16.87
CA GLY A 20 0.05 23.74 16.64
C GLY A 20 -0.64 22.71 15.73
N LYS A 21 0.07 21.69 15.20
CA LYS A 21 -0.55 20.56 14.49
C LYS A 21 -0.03 19.23 15.03
N THR A 22 -0.81 18.17 14.86
CA THR A 22 -0.35 16.81 15.20
C THR A 22 0.80 16.38 14.27
N MET A 23 1.66 15.45 14.71
CA MET A 23 2.69 14.90 13.81
C MET A 23 2.08 14.25 12.57
N LYS A 24 0.92 13.61 12.71
CA LYS A 24 0.17 13.03 11.58
C LYS A 24 -0.19 14.08 10.52
N ASP A 25 -0.65 15.25 10.95
CA ASP A 25 -1.04 16.35 10.06
C ASP A 25 0.14 17.04 9.40
N HIS A 26 1.29 17.09 10.08
CA HIS A 26 2.52 17.62 9.50
C HIS A 26 3.12 16.68 8.45
N LEU A 27 3.25 15.40 8.81
CA LEU A 27 4.04 14.45 8.06
C LEU A 27 3.25 13.81 6.92
N ARG A 28 1.96 13.53 7.15
CA ARG A 28 1.05 12.96 6.14
C ARG A 28 1.68 11.77 5.40
N PHE A 29 2.27 10.85 6.15
CA PHE A 29 2.96 9.70 5.57
C PHE A 29 2.07 8.91 4.62
N ALA A 30 2.68 8.37 3.57
CA ALA A 30 2.04 7.51 2.59
C ALA A 30 2.90 6.27 2.34
N VAL A 31 2.24 5.13 2.13
CA VAL A 31 2.91 3.91 1.64
C VAL A 31 2.90 3.91 0.11
N ALA A 32 4.08 3.73 -0.48
CA ALA A 32 4.25 3.54 -1.92
C ALA A 32 3.86 2.10 -2.31
N TYR A 33 2.82 1.95 -3.12
CA TYR A 33 2.28 0.63 -3.46
C TYR A 33 3.28 -0.21 -4.29
N TRP A 34 3.93 0.40 -5.29
CA TRP A 34 4.91 -0.27 -6.17
C TRP A 34 6.04 -0.96 -5.39
N HIS A 35 6.75 -0.23 -4.52
CA HIS A 35 7.87 -0.80 -3.78
C HIS A 35 7.45 -1.79 -2.70
N THR A 36 6.27 -1.59 -2.09
CA THR A 36 5.87 -2.38 -0.92
C THR A 36 5.20 -3.69 -1.33
N PHE A 37 4.45 -3.70 -2.42
CA PHE A 37 3.60 -4.84 -2.79
C PHE A 37 3.85 -5.42 -4.19
N CYS A 38 4.65 -4.75 -5.02
CA CYS A 38 4.98 -5.21 -6.38
C CYS A 38 6.46 -5.57 -6.54
N GLY A 39 7.37 -4.84 -5.90
CA GLY A 39 8.82 -5.05 -6.03
C GLY A 39 9.28 -6.38 -5.43
N ASP A 40 9.61 -7.34 -6.29
CA ASP A 40 10.04 -8.69 -5.90
C ASP A 40 11.55 -8.78 -5.56
N GLY A 41 12.27 -7.65 -5.64
CA GLY A 41 13.70 -7.57 -5.37
C GLY A 41 14.59 -8.04 -6.51
N GLY A 42 14.06 -8.17 -7.73
CA GLY A 42 14.88 -8.37 -8.93
C GLY A 42 15.73 -7.14 -9.25
N ASP A 43 16.86 -7.37 -9.90
CA ASP A 43 17.78 -6.31 -10.32
C ASP A 43 18.34 -6.60 -11.73
N PRO A 44 19.12 -5.67 -12.34
CA PRO A 44 19.67 -5.88 -13.68
C PRO A 44 20.61 -7.09 -13.83
N PHE A 45 21.02 -7.71 -12.73
CA PHE A 45 22.00 -8.80 -12.66
C PHE A 45 21.41 -10.11 -12.13
N GLY A 46 20.15 -10.14 -11.68
CA GLY A 46 19.54 -11.32 -11.09
C GLY A 46 18.02 -11.27 -10.95
N PRO A 47 17.37 -12.44 -10.80
CA PRO A 47 15.91 -12.53 -10.67
C PRO A 47 15.43 -12.07 -9.29
N GLY A 48 14.11 -11.89 -9.17
CA GLY A 48 13.42 -11.59 -7.92
C GLY A 48 13.69 -12.61 -6.81
N THR A 49 13.77 -12.12 -5.58
CA THR A 49 14.08 -12.91 -4.37
C THR A 49 12.89 -13.03 -3.43
N GLN A 50 11.89 -12.15 -3.55
CA GLN A 50 10.71 -12.10 -2.70
C GLN A 50 9.55 -12.85 -3.37
N LYS A 51 8.83 -13.64 -2.58
CA LYS A 51 7.64 -14.38 -3.02
C LYS A 51 6.46 -13.94 -2.19
N PHE A 52 5.64 -13.07 -2.78
CA PHE A 52 4.47 -12.56 -2.10
C PHE A 52 3.28 -13.53 -2.17
N PRO A 53 2.54 -13.74 -1.06
CA PRO A 53 1.42 -14.67 -1.04
C PRO A 53 0.27 -14.26 -1.97
N TRP A 54 0.07 -12.96 -2.20
CA TRP A 54 -0.92 -12.43 -3.14
C TRP A 54 -0.55 -12.62 -4.62
N GLY A 55 0.63 -13.15 -4.93
CA GLY A 55 1.05 -13.48 -6.30
C GLY A 55 0.57 -14.86 -6.79
N ASN A 56 -0.05 -15.68 -5.93
CA ASN A 56 -0.42 -17.07 -6.23
C ASN A 56 -1.91 -17.27 -6.55
N GLU A 57 -2.61 -16.24 -7.04
CA GLU A 57 -4.03 -16.32 -7.39
C GLU A 57 -4.25 -16.86 -8.81
N ALA A 58 -5.45 -17.39 -9.08
CA ALA A 58 -5.79 -18.01 -10.36
C ALA A 58 -5.88 -17.02 -11.54
N ASP A 59 -6.15 -15.75 -11.26
CA ASP A 59 -6.33 -14.70 -12.27
C ASP A 59 -5.86 -13.33 -11.75
N ALA A 60 -5.66 -12.40 -12.68
CA ALA A 60 -5.12 -11.07 -12.38
C ALA A 60 -6.02 -10.21 -11.47
N ILE A 61 -7.35 -10.35 -11.55
CA ILE A 61 -8.25 -9.53 -10.71
C ILE A 61 -8.30 -10.08 -9.28
N SER A 62 -8.23 -11.39 -9.12
CA SER A 62 -8.10 -12.06 -7.82
C SER A 62 -6.76 -11.70 -7.16
N ALA A 63 -5.65 -11.73 -7.91
CA ALA A 63 -4.33 -11.26 -7.44
C ALA A 63 -4.35 -9.79 -7.00
N ALA A 64 -4.98 -8.91 -7.80
CA ALA A 64 -5.12 -7.50 -7.50
C ALA A 64 -5.89 -7.24 -6.18
N LYS A 65 -6.99 -7.97 -5.95
CA LYS A 65 -7.77 -7.88 -4.70
C LYS A 65 -6.97 -8.38 -3.50
N SER A 66 -6.34 -9.55 -3.63
CA SER A 66 -5.48 -10.14 -2.58
C SER A 66 -4.32 -9.21 -2.20
N LYS A 67 -3.72 -8.54 -3.19
CA LYS A 67 -2.67 -7.53 -2.97
C LYS A 67 -3.20 -6.28 -2.28
N MET A 68 -4.40 -5.82 -2.64
CA MET A 68 -5.03 -4.68 -1.97
C MET A 68 -5.45 -5.01 -0.52
N ASP A 69 -5.87 -6.25 -0.24
CA ASP A 69 -6.10 -6.72 1.12
C ASP A 69 -4.84 -6.62 1.96
N ALA A 70 -3.73 -7.18 1.46
CA ALA A 70 -2.44 -7.10 2.12
C ALA A 70 -1.97 -5.65 2.29
N ALA A 71 -2.23 -4.79 1.30
CA ALA A 71 -1.86 -3.38 1.37
C ALA A 71 -2.58 -2.66 2.51
N PHE A 72 -3.90 -2.77 2.59
CA PHE A 72 -4.67 -2.10 3.64
C PHE A 72 -4.43 -2.72 5.02
N GLU A 73 -4.18 -4.02 5.12
CA GLU A 73 -3.71 -4.65 6.37
C GLU A 73 -2.38 -4.03 6.84
N PHE A 74 -1.41 -3.91 5.93
CA PHE A 74 -0.09 -3.36 6.26
C PHE A 74 -0.17 -1.87 6.66
N ILE A 75 -0.87 -1.05 5.87
CA ILE A 75 -0.99 0.39 6.10
C ILE A 75 -1.68 0.67 7.45
N THR A 76 -2.75 -0.06 7.76
CA THR A 76 -3.48 0.09 9.02
C THR A 76 -2.65 -0.34 10.23
N LYS A 77 -1.87 -1.43 10.13
CA LYS A 77 -0.93 -1.86 11.18
C LYS A 77 0.18 -0.84 11.43
N LEU A 78 0.63 -0.12 10.39
CA LEU A 78 1.57 0.98 10.54
C LEU A 78 0.94 2.25 11.12
N GLY A 79 -0.39 2.41 11.08
CA GLY A 79 -1.06 3.65 11.47
C GLY A 79 -0.80 4.82 10.51
N VAL A 80 -0.55 4.52 9.23
CA VAL A 80 -0.23 5.53 8.20
C VAL A 80 -1.52 5.99 7.51
N PRO A 81 -1.74 7.31 7.32
CA PRO A 81 -3.03 7.81 6.81
C PRO A 81 -3.21 7.68 5.29
N PHE A 82 -2.13 7.52 4.52
CA PHE A 82 -2.19 7.56 3.07
C PHE A 82 -1.48 6.41 2.35
N TYR A 83 -1.79 6.27 1.06
CA TYR A 83 -1.06 5.44 0.10
C TYR A 83 -1.03 6.10 -1.27
N CYS A 84 -0.11 5.64 -2.13
CA CYS A 84 0.07 6.11 -3.50
C CYS A 84 0.24 4.92 -4.46
N PHE A 85 -0.23 5.02 -5.70
CA PHE A 85 -0.08 3.92 -6.68
C PHE A 85 0.05 4.41 -8.13
N HIS A 86 0.67 3.61 -8.98
CA HIS A 86 0.45 3.65 -10.44
C HIS A 86 -0.68 2.68 -10.80
N ASP A 87 -1.36 2.93 -11.92
CA ASP A 87 -2.45 2.08 -12.41
C ASP A 87 -2.04 0.61 -12.51
N THR A 88 -0.92 0.31 -13.15
CA THR A 88 -0.40 -1.06 -13.31
C THR A 88 0.00 -1.71 -11.99
N ASP A 89 0.35 -0.94 -10.96
CA ASP A 89 0.60 -1.50 -9.62
C ASP A 89 -0.66 -2.15 -9.06
N VAL A 90 -1.83 -1.56 -9.30
CA VAL A 90 -3.08 -2.03 -8.71
C VAL A 90 -3.67 -3.18 -9.52
N VAL A 91 -3.56 -3.16 -10.84
CA VAL A 91 -4.28 -4.11 -11.71
C VAL A 91 -3.39 -5.06 -12.52
N GLY A 92 -2.08 -4.90 -12.46
CA GLY A 92 -1.12 -5.66 -13.27
C GLY A 92 -1.13 -5.28 -14.76
N ASP A 93 -0.14 -5.80 -15.48
CA ASP A 93 0.12 -5.47 -16.88
C ASP A 93 -0.90 -6.06 -17.86
N GLY A 94 -0.94 -5.49 -19.07
CA GLY A 94 -1.81 -5.93 -20.16
C GLY A 94 -1.96 -4.86 -21.23
N THR A 95 -2.84 -5.11 -22.18
CA THR A 95 -3.30 -4.07 -23.11
C THR A 95 -4.07 -2.98 -22.35
N VAL A 96 -4.16 -1.79 -22.95
CA VAL A 96 -4.88 -0.64 -22.36
C VAL A 96 -6.33 -1.03 -21.99
N PHE A 97 -7.02 -1.80 -22.83
CA PHE A 97 -8.40 -2.23 -22.57
C PHE A 97 -8.50 -3.22 -21.40
N GLU A 98 -7.51 -4.09 -21.22
CA GLU A 98 -7.47 -5.02 -20.09
C GLU A 98 -7.22 -4.29 -18.77
N ILE A 99 -6.28 -3.34 -18.79
CA ILE A 99 -5.97 -2.47 -17.64
C ILE A 99 -7.20 -1.65 -17.26
N GLU A 100 -7.85 -0.96 -18.21
CA GLU A 100 -9.04 -0.15 -17.98
C GLU A 100 -10.20 -0.97 -17.37
N LYS A 101 -10.45 -2.15 -17.92
CA LYS A 101 -11.48 -3.07 -17.40
C LYS A 101 -11.21 -3.48 -15.96
N ARG A 102 -9.96 -3.84 -15.63
CA ARG A 102 -9.58 -4.21 -14.25
C ARG A 102 -9.58 -2.99 -13.32
N MET A 103 -9.16 -1.83 -13.80
CA MET A 103 -9.14 -0.57 -13.02
C MET A 103 -10.53 -0.20 -12.55
N THR A 104 -11.54 -0.35 -13.41
CA THR A 104 -12.94 -0.09 -13.03
C THR A 104 -13.34 -0.92 -11.80
N THR A 105 -12.98 -2.21 -11.79
CA THR A 105 -13.27 -3.10 -10.65
C THR A 105 -12.45 -2.75 -9.41
N MET A 106 -11.16 -2.44 -9.59
CA MET A 106 -10.26 -2.20 -8.46
C MET A 106 -10.45 -0.82 -7.81
N VAL A 107 -10.93 0.18 -8.54
CA VAL A 107 -11.29 1.49 -7.96
C VAL A 107 -12.47 1.35 -7.00
N ASP A 108 -13.49 0.57 -7.37
CA ASP A 108 -14.62 0.28 -6.48
C ASP A 108 -14.15 -0.48 -5.23
N TYR A 109 -13.26 -1.46 -5.42
CA TYR A 109 -12.69 -2.21 -4.31
C TYR A 109 -11.84 -1.33 -3.38
N ALA A 110 -11.00 -0.47 -3.95
CA ALA A 110 -10.21 0.50 -3.19
C ALA A 110 -11.10 1.46 -2.42
N LYS A 111 -12.21 1.92 -2.99
CA LYS A 111 -13.17 2.79 -2.31
C LYS A 111 -13.79 2.11 -1.09
N GLN A 112 -14.14 0.83 -1.20
CA GLN A 112 -14.61 0.04 -0.05
C GLN A 112 -13.53 -0.04 1.03
N LYS A 113 -12.29 -0.37 0.66
CA LYS A 113 -11.16 -0.45 1.61
C LYS A 113 -10.85 0.88 2.29
N GLN A 114 -10.93 1.99 1.57
CA GLN A 114 -10.79 3.34 2.14
C GLN A 114 -11.92 3.65 3.13
N ALA A 115 -13.16 3.27 2.82
CA ALA A 115 -14.29 3.44 3.74
C ALA A 115 -14.13 2.62 5.03
N ASP A 116 -13.70 1.35 4.90
CA ASP A 116 -13.55 0.44 6.04
C ASP A 116 -12.39 0.80 6.97
N SER A 117 -11.30 1.34 6.42
CA SER A 117 -10.06 1.60 7.16
C SER A 117 -9.83 3.07 7.54
N GLY A 118 -10.47 4.01 6.85
CA GLY A 118 -10.18 5.44 6.95
C GLY A 118 -8.87 5.89 6.29
N VAL A 119 -8.09 4.97 5.70
CA VAL A 119 -6.91 5.28 4.87
C VAL A 119 -7.37 5.99 3.60
N LYS A 120 -6.57 6.94 3.10
CA LYS A 120 -6.92 7.77 1.94
C LYS A 120 -5.90 7.67 0.82
N LEU A 121 -6.35 7.80 -0.41
CA LEU A 121 -5.44 8.00 -1.55
C LEU A 121 -4.79 9.39 -1.44
N LEU A 122 -3.45 9.45 -1.49
CA LEU A 122 -2.74 10.73 -1.60
C LEU A 122 -2.56 11.15 -3.06
N TRP A 123 -2.13 10.21 -3.92
CA TRP A 123 -2.04 10.36 -5.37
C TRP A 123 -1.96 9.00 -6.06
#